data_AF-A0AAV9U459-F1
#
_entry.id   AF-A0AAV9U459-F1
#
_cell.length_a   1.000
_cell.length_b   1.000
_cell.length_c   1.000
_cell.angle_alpha   90.00
_cell.angle_beta   90.00
_cell.angle_gamma   90.00
#
_symmetry.space_group_name_H-M   'P 1'
#
loop_
_entity.id
_entity.type
_entity.pdbx_description
1 polymer ?
#
loop_
_entity_poly.entity_id
_entity_poly.type
_entity_poly.pdbx_seq_one_letter_code
_entity_poly.pdbx_strand_id
1 'polypeptide(L)'
;MHDHNAHKLLAQIPLTVSPFAGLPTSITLPYDYVSLPASLPPPSSCQIVSPSGQSSISPDQLIADCGNLAAHLTNESKAAKEEIEKWVKSIEERELMEKRRVAPGWLDTGVVMLEPTKKAVVPAASGSTAQLSMPEPKVLGVPVQDGYSGQATSPGEELDRAFGKLGV
;
A
#
# COMPACT_ATOMS: atom_id res chain seq x y z
N MET A 1 24.85 -24.25 -79.23
CA MET A 1 23.51 -24.74 -78.86
C MET A 1 23.43 -26.16 -79.37
N HIS A 2 23.32 -27.14 -78.47
CA HIS A 2 23.40 -28.56 -78.83
C HIS A 2 22.12 -29.00 -79.54
N ASP A 3 22.26 -29.74 -80.64
CA ASP A 3 21.18 -30.11 -81.54
C ASP A 3 20.14 -31.04 -80.88
N HIS A 4 18.86 -30.66 -80.98
CA HIS A 4 17.74 -31.23 -80.22
C HIS A 4 17.10 -32.46 -80.87
N ASN A 5 17.85 -33.31 -81.57
CA ASN A 5 17.29 -34.51 -82.18
C ASN A 5 18.07 -35.76 -81.77
N ALA A 6 17.82 -36.20 -80.53
CA ALA A 6 18.34 -37.47 -80.03
C ALA A 6 17.75 -38.64 -80.85
N HIS A 7 18.62 -39.54 -81.35
CA HIS A 7 18.18 -40.69 -82.14
C HIS A 7 17.26 -41.63 -81.35
N LYS A 8 16.16 -42.10 -81.97
CA LYS A 8 15.13 -42.95 -81.34
C LYS A 8 15.67 -44.23 -80.67
N LEU A 9 16.76 -44.80 -81.20
CA LEU A 9 17.41 -45.98 -80.62
C LEU A 9 18.17 -45.65 -79.34
N LEU A 10 18.75 -44.45 -79.22
CA LEU A 10 19.44 -44.00 -78.01
C LEU A 10 18.45 -43.69 -76.87
N ALA A 11 17.23 -43.26 -77.19
CA ALA A 11 16.17 -43.08 -76.21
C ALA A 11 15.66 -44.41 -75.59
N GLN A 12 15.95 -45.55 -76.22
CA GLN A 12 15.59 -46.87 -75.70
C GLN A 12 16.59 -47.38 -74.65
N ILE A 13 17.74 -46.73 -74.50
CA ILE A 13 18.80 -47.15 -73.59
C ILE A 13 18.59 -46.42 -72.25
N PRO A 14 18.40 -47.15 -71.13
CA PRO A 14 18.27 -46.51 -69.83
C PRO A 14 19.59 -45.82 -69.46
N LEU A 15 19.51 -44.55 -69.07
CA LEU A 15 20.66 -43.81 -68.57
C LEU A 15 21.02 -44.33 -67.18
N THR A 16 22.11 -45.10 -67.09
CA THR A 16 22.63 -45.60 -65.82
C THR A 16 23.58 -44.58 -65.21
N VAL A 17 23.42 -44.30 -63.93
CA VAL A 17 24.41 -43.54 -63.16
C VAL A 17 25.59 -44.46 -62.82
N SER A 18 26.81 -43.95 -62.94
CA SER A 18 28.02 -44.69 -62.55
C SER A 18 27.96 -45.09 -61.08
N PRO A 19 28.24 -46.35 -60.71
CA PRO A 19 28.20 -46.82 -59.32
C PRO A 19 29.30 -46.19 -58.44
N PHE A 20 30.30 -45.55 -59.06
CA PHE A 20 31.36 -44.82 -58.35
C PHE A 20 31.02 -43.34 -58.11
N ALA A 21 29.92 -42.84 -58.69
CA ALA A 21 29.42 -41.49 -58.45
C ALA A 21 28.35 -41.55 -57.35
N GLY A 22 28.71 -41.13 -56.13
CA GLY A 22 27.78 -40.99 -55.03
C GLY A 22 26.85 -39.80 -55.26
N LEU A 23 25.70 -40.03 -55.92
CA LEU A 23 24.66 -39.01 -56.03
C LEU A 23 23.87 -38.91 -54.71
N PRO A 24 23.53 -37.69 -54.26
CA PRO A 24 22.68 -37.52 -53.09
C PRO A 24 21.29 -38.11 -53.38
N THR A 25 20.86 -39.07 -52.55
CA THR A 25 19.50 -39.63 -52.61
C THR A 25 18.52 -38.72 -51.89
N SER A 26 17.31 -38.57 -52.42
CA SER A 26 16.23 -37.85 -51.73
C SER A 26 15.93 -38.49 -50.38
N ILE A 27 15.99 -37.71 -49.30
CA ILE A 27 15.58 -38.17 -47.98
C ILE A 27 14.06 -38.26 -47.93
N THR A 28 13.54 -39.38 -47.42
CA THR A 28 12.13 -39.53 -47.11
C THR A 28 11.88 -38.95 -45.73
N LEU A 29 10.82 -38.18 -45.59
CA LEU A 29 10.42 -37.67 -44.27
C LEU A 29 10.12 -38.85 -43.33
N PRO A 30 10.51 -38.76 -42.05
CA PRO A 30 10.18 -39.78 -41.06
C PRO A 30 8.66 -39.89 -40.88
N TYR A 31 8.19 -41.05 -40.42
CA TYR A 31 6.76 -41.29 -40.17
C TYR A 31 6.15 -40.34 -39.12
N ASP A 32 6.98 -39.76 -38.25
CA ASP A 32 6.57 -38.79 -37.24
C ASP A 32 6.59 -37.34 -37.75
N TYR A 33 6.67 -37.13 -39.07
CA TYR A 33 6.70 -35.80 -39.64
C TYR A 33 5.34 -35.10 -39.47
N VAL A 34 5.30 -34.10 -38.59
CA VAL A 34 4.14 -33.25 -38.37
C VAL A 34 4.22 -32.05 -39.30
N SER A 35 3.31 -31.97 -40.27
CA SER A 35 3.17 -30.78 -41.12
C SER A 35 2.58 -29.63 -40.31
N LEU A 36 3.32 -28.55 -40.19
CA LEU A 36 2.80 -27.31 -39.61
C LEU A 36 1.74 -26.69 -40.54
N PRO A 37 0.64 -26.16 -40.01
CA PRO A 37 -0.32 -25.42 -40.82
C PRO A 37 0.32 -24.15 -41.37
N ALA A 38 0.28 -23.97 -42.70
CA ALA A 38 0.84 -22.82 -43.41
C ALA A 38 0.02 -21.51 -43.24
N SER A 39 -1.10 -21.58 -42.53
CA SER A 39 -1.93 -20.41 -42.24
C SER A 39 -1.45 -19.76 -40.96
N LEU A 40 -1.10 -18.48 -41.02
CA LEU A 40 -1.02 -17.67 -39.80
C LEU A 40 -2.38 -17.76 -39.09
N PRO A 41 -2.41 -17.87 -37.75
CA PRO A 41 -3.66 -17.74 -37.03
C PRO A 41 -4.31 -16.42 -37.46
N PRO A 42 -5.65 -16.40 -37.64
CA PRO A 42 -6.34 -15.15 -37.96
C PRO A 42 -5.91 -14.08 -36.96
N PRO A 43 -5.72 -12.81 -37.38
CA PRO A 43 -5.30 -11.75 -36.47
C PRO A 43 -6.31 -11.76 -35.33
N SER A 44 -5.87 -12.29 -34.20
CA SER A 44 -6.71 -12.58 -33.07
C SER A 44 -7.40 -11.28 -32.72
N SER A 45 -8.74 -11.28 -32.71
CA SER A 45 -9.48 -10.25 -31.97
C SER A 45 -8.73 -10.09 -30.67
N CYS A 46 -8.11 -8.92 -30.46
CA CYS A 46 -7.03 -8.70 -29.49
C CYS A 46 -7.59 -8.71 -28.07
N GLN A 47 -8.26 -9.80 -27.70
CA GLN A 47 -8.96 -10.00 -26.45
C GLN A 47 -7.95 -10.58 -25.49
N ILE A 48 -7.81 -9.90 -24.35
CA ILE A 48 -6.93 -10.33 -23.29
C ILE A 48 -7.70 -11.42 -22.53
N VAL A 49 -7.24 -12.66 -22.65
CA VAL A 49 -7.82 -13.81 -21.95
C VAL A 49 -7.02 -14.04 -20.68
N SER A 50 -7.71 -14.04 -19.53
CA SER A 50 -7.10 -14.44 -18.27
C SER A 50 -6.59 -15.89 -18.38
N PRO A 51 -5.42 -16.24 -17.80
CA PRO A 51 -4.91 -17.62 -17.82
C PRO A 51 -5.86 -18.65 -17.20
N SER A 52 -6.83 -18.22 -16.38
CA SER A 52 -7.90 -19.07 -15.85
C SER A 52 -9.06 -19.32 -16.83
N GLY A 53 -9.06 -18.70 -18.02
CA GLY A 53 -10.08 -18.85 -19.06
C GLY A 53 -11.46 -18.26 -18.74
N GLN A 54 -11.63 -17.66 -17.55
CA GLN A 54 -12.93 -17.20 -17.05
C GLN A 54 -13.35 -15.83 -17.60
N SER A 55 -12.43 -15.06 -18.16
CA SER A 55 -12.73 -13.73 -18.67
C SER A 55 -11.83 -13.40 -19.85
N SER A 56 -12.45 -13.07 -20.97
CA SER A 56 -11.84 -12.44 -22.12
C SER A 56 -12.33 -11.00 -22.18
N ILE A 57 -11.45 -10.03 -22.02
CA ILE A 57 -11.80 -8.62 -22.01
C ILE A 57 -11.15 -7.90 -23.19
N SER A 58 -11.83 -6.89 -23.71
CA SER A 58 -11.24 -5.99 -24.70
C SER A 58 -10.19 -5.10 -24.01
N PRO A 59 -9.04 -4.81 -24.66
CA PRO A 59 -7.99 -3.96 -24.09
C PRO A 59 -8.50 -2.57 -23.73
N ASP A 60 -9.39 -2.01 -24.54
CA ASP A 60 -9.98 -0.68 -24.27
C ASP A 60 -10.82 -0.69 -22.99
N GLN A 61 -11.55 -1.78 -22.74
CA GLN A 61 -12.36 -1.93 -21.54
C GLN A 61 -11.46 -2.12 -20.30
N LEU A 62 -10.36 -2.86 -20.42
CA LEU A 62 -9.38 -2.99 -19.34
C LEU A 62 -8.76 -1.63 -18.96
N ILE A 63 -8.43 -0.80 -19.95
CA ILE A 63 -7.89 0.55 -19.70
C ILE A 63 -8.94 1.42 -18.98
N ALA A 64 -10.21 1.34 -19.39
CA ALA A 64 -11.30 2.04 -18.73
C ALA A 64 -11.48 1.58 -17.28
N ASP A 65 -11.43 0.27 -17.03
CA ASP A 65 -11.57 -0.32 -15.70
C ASP A 65 -10.40 0.09 -14.78
N CYS A 66 -9.17 0.04 -15.29
CA CYS A 66 -7.99 0.54 -14.56
C CYS A 66 -8.10 2.04 -14.25
N GLY A 67 -8.58 2.84 -15.21
CA GLY A 67 -8.80 4.27 -15.01
C GLY A 67 -9.86 4.57 -13.95
N ASN A 68 -10.97 3.82 -13.96
CA ASN A 68 -12.03 3.93 -12.95
C ASN A 68 -11.52 3.54 -11.55
N LEU A 69 -10.76 2.45 -11.44
CA LEU A 69 -10.16 2.02 -10.18
C LEU A 69 -9.19 3.09 -9.64
N ALA A 70 -8.32 3.64 -10.49
CA ALA A 70 -7.42 4.71 -10.09
C ALA A 70 -8.18 5.94 -9.59
N ALA A 71 -9.22 6.37 -10.31
CA ALA A 71 -10.07 7.49 -9.90
C ALA A 71 -10.74 7.21 -8.54
N HIS A 72 -11.29 6.01 -8.34
CA HIS A 72 -11.92 5.62 -7.09
C HIS A 72 -10.95 5.70 -5.90
N LEU A 73 -9.76 5.10 -6.02
CA LEU A 73 -8.75 5.13 -4.96
C LEU A 73 -8.30 6.56 -4.63
N THR A 74 -8.16 7.42 -5.65
CA THR A 74 -7.80 8.83 -5.40
C THR A 74 -8.91 9.59 -4.67
N ASN A 75 -10.17 9.37 -5.03
CA ASN A 75 -11.32 9.99 -4.38
C ASN A 75 -11.45 9.53 -2.93
N GLU A 76 -11.30 8.24 -2.66
CA GLU A 76 -11.32 7.68 -1.31
C GLU A 76 -10.20 8.25 -0.45
N SER A 77 -8.98 8.34 -0.99
CA SER A 77 -7.84 8.94 -0.29
C SER A 77 -8.05 10.42 0.04
N LYS A 78 -8.73 11.18 -0.83
CA LYS A 78 -9.08 12.58 -0.59
C LYS A 78 -10.16 12.70 0.47
N ALA A 79 -11.24 11.92 0.35
CA ALA A 79 -12.33 11.91 1.31
C ALA A 79 -11.83 11.59 2.73
N ALA A 80 -10.96 10.59 2.87
CA ALA A 80 -10.35 10.24 4.15
C ALA A 80 -9.51 11.40 4.73
N LYS A 81 -8.70 12.08 3.91
CA LYS A 81 -7.89 13.23 4.36
C LYS A 81 -8.78 14.40 4.79
N GLU A 82 -9.80 14.72 4.00
CA GLU A 82 -10.75 15.78 4.34
C GLU A 82 -11.51 15.50 5.64
N GLU A 83 -11.89 14.24 5.89
CA GLU A 83 -12.56 13.85 7.12
C GLU A 83 -11.64 13.99 8.34
N ILE A 84 -10.37 13.59 8.21
CA ILE A 84 -9.36 13.81 9.26
C ILE A 84 -9.19 15.31 9.54
N GLU A 85 -9.06 16.13 8.50
CA GLU A 85 -8.93 17.58 8.67
C GLU A 85 -10.15 18.21 9.35
N LYS A 86 -11.36 17.78 8.98
CA LYS A 86 -12.61 18.22 9.64
C LYS A 86 -12.63 17.80 11.10
N TRP A 87 -12.24 16.57 11.40
CA TRP A 87 -12.17 16.05 12.76
C TRP A 87 -11.17 16.83 13.61
N VAL A 88 -9.97 17.10 13.10
CA VAL A 88 -8.95 17.92 13.78
C VAL A 88 -9.48 19.33 14.05
N LYS A 89 -10.05 19.99 13.04
CA LYS A 89 -10.67 21.33 13.21
C LYS A 89 -11.77 21.32 14.27
N SER A 90 -12.58 20.25 14.34
CA SER A 90 -13.63 20.12 15.35
C SER A 90 -13.08 19.95 16.78
N ILE A 91 -11.91 19.33 16.93
CA ILE A 91 -11.21 19.23 18.22
C ILE A 91 -10.69 20.61 18.60
N GLU A 92 -9.99 21.28 17.68
CA GLU A 92 -9.45 22.62 17.90
C GLU A 92 -10.56 23.60 18.29
N GLU A 93 -11.70 23.57 17.61
CA GLU A 93 -12.84 24.43 17.93
C GLU A 93 -13.42 24.16 19.33
N ARG A 94 -13.56 22.88 19.71
CA ARG A 94 -14.02 22.52 21.07
C ARG A 94 -13.02 22.94 22.14
N GLU A 95 -11.73 22.70 21.93
CA GLU A 95 -10.70 23.15 22.85
C GLU A 95 -10.66 24.67 22.96
N LEU A 96 -10.83 25.38 21.85
CA LEU A 96 -10.85 26.84 21.81
C LEU A 96 -12.09 27.37 22.57
N MET A 97 -13.25 26.76 22.37
CA MET A 97 -14.47 27.06 23.15
C MET A 97 -14.27 26.81 24.64
N GLU A 98 -13.65 25.69 25.02
CA GLU A 98 -13.34 25.39 26.43
C GLU A 98 -12.34 26.41 27.01
N LYS A 99 -11.29 26.76 26.28
CA LYS A 99 -10.31 27.80 26.65
C LYS A 99 -10.99 29.16 26.85
N ARG A 100 -11.87 29.56 25.93
CA ARG A 100 -12.71 30.77 26.02
C ARG A 100 -13.66 30.73 27.22
N ARG A 101 -14.19 29.56 27.57
CA ARG A 101 -15.06 29.37 28.73
C ARG A 101 -14.29 29.49 30.05
N VAL A 102 -13.11 28.89 30.13
CA VAL A 102 -12.31 28.81 31.35
C VAL A 102 -11.71 30.17 31.72
N ALA A 103 -11.27 30.95 30.73
CA ALA A 103 -10.67 32.25 30.97
C ALA A 103 -11.08 33.28 29.90
N PRO A 104 -12.31 33.82 29.99
CA PRO A 104 -12.77 34.84 29.06
C PRO A 104 -11.85 36.07 29.11
N GLY A 105 -11.30 36.48 27.97
CA GLY A 105 -10.46 37.67 27.83
C GLY A 105 -9.01 37.55 28.29
N TRP A 106 -8.60 36.46 28.95
CA TRP A 106 -7.22 36.28 29.43
C TRP A 106 -6.31 35.62 28.37
N LEU A 107 -6.82 34.62 27.64
CA LEU A 107 -6.05 33.87 26.63
C LEU A 107 -5.91 34.60 25.28
N ASP A 108 -6.91 35.41 24.89
CA ASP A 108 -6.96 36.02 23.56
C ASP A 108 -6.33 37.43 23.49
N THR A 109 -6.07 38.08 24.63
CA THR A 109 -5.63 39.50 24.68
C THR A 109 -4.11 39.69 24.74
N GLY A 110 -3.34 38.61 24.85
CA GLY A 110 -1.86 38.67 24.93
C GLY A 110 -1.32 39.35 26.20
N VAL A 111 -2.18 39.63 27.18
CA VAL A 111 -1.79 40.25 28.45
C VAL A 111 -1.29 39.15 29.39
N VAL A 112 0.03 39.00 29.46
CA VAL A 112 0.67 38.04 30.37
C VAL A 112 0.70 38.60 31.80
N MET A 113 0.33 37.80 32.79
CA MET A 113 0.47 38.17 34.20
C MET A 113 1.94 38.39 34.51
N LEU A 114 2.27 39.53 35.13
CA LEU A 114 3.64 39.80 35.53
C LEU A 114 4.11 38.77 36.55
N GLU A 115 5.12 38.00 36.18
CA GLU A 115 5.78 37.07 37.08
C GLU A 115 6.67 37.84 38.06
N PRO A 116 6.65 37.51 39.37
CA PRO A 116 7.55 38.14 40.32
C PRO A 116 9.00 37.78 40.00
N THR A 117 9.80 38.78 39.61
CA THR A 117 11.25 38.60 39.54
C THR A 117 11.79 38.43 40.96
N LYS A 118 12.48 37.32 41.22
CA LYS A 118 13.15 37.09 42.51
C LYS A 118 14.22 38.17 42.65
N LYS A 119 13.99 39.14 43.53
CA LYS A 119 14.99 40.15 43.91
C LYS A 119 16.24 39.40 44.37
N ALA A 120 17.34 39.53 43.62
CA ALA A 120 18.62 38.97 44.01
C ALA A 120 18.96 39.46 45.42
N VAL A 121 19.10 38.51 46.35
CA VAL A 121 19.46 38.75 47.74
C VAL A 121 20.91 39.26 47.79
N VAL A 122 21.09 40.52 48.17
CA VAL A 122 22.32 40.97 48.84
C VAL A 122 22.13 40.64 50.33
N PRO A 123 23.06 39.92 50.99
CA PRO A 123 22.81 39.34 52.30
C PRO A 123 23.06 40.38 53.40
N ALA A 124 22.07 40.63 54.27
CA ALA A 124 22.32 41.03 55.65
C ALA A 124 21.04 40.94 56.52
N ALA A 125 21.13 40.02 57.49
CA ALA A 125 20.55 40.04 58.83
C ALA A 125 19.04 39.81 59.07
N SER A 126 18.82 38.84 59.98
CA SER A 126 17.69 38.63 60.89
C SER A 126 16.43 37.90 60.40
N GLY A 127 16.35 36.62 60.77
CA GLY A 127 15.41 36.23 61.83
C GLY A 127 14.10 35.53 61.42
N SER A 128 14.02 34.27 61.82
CA SER A 128 12.80 33.52 62.22
C SER A 128 11.96 32.81 61.16
N THR A 129 12.18 31.50 61.10
CA THR A 129 11.21 30.38 61.13
C THR A 129 9.71 30.73 61.19
N ALA A 130 8.94 30.20 60.23
CA ALA A 130 7.59 29.68 60.44
C ALA A 130 7.24 28.65 59.34
N GLN A 131 7.21 27.39 59.74
CA GLN A 131 6.78 26.22 58.99
C GLN A 131 5.28 26.03 59.24
N LEU A 132 4.43 25.95 58.21
CA LEU A 132 3.07 25.43 58.34
C LEU A 132 2.69 24.53 57.16
N SER A 133 2.43 23.27 57.53
CA SER A 133 1.91 22.15 56.76
C SER A 133 0.48 22.38 56.26
N MET A 134 0.20 21.95 55.03
CA MET A 134 -1.18 21.81 54.52
C MET A 134 -1.77 20.44 54.89
N PRO A 135 -3.04 20.36 55.33
CA PRO A 135 -3.74 19.09 55.57
C PRO A 135 -4.45 18.55 54.32
N GLU A 136 -4.42 17.23 54.16
CA GLU A 136 -5.21 16.42 53.21
C GLU A 136 -6.72 16.56 53.43
N PRO A 137 -7.56 16.53 52.37
CA PRO A 137 -9.00 16.38 52.51
C PRO A 137 -9.41 14.89 52.60
N LYS A 138 -9.80 14.46 53.79
CA LYS A 138 -10.48 13.18 54.05
C LYS A 138 -11.97 13.30 53.69
N VAL A 139 -12.40 12.64 52.60
CA VAL A 139 -13.83 12.47 52.29
C VAL A 139 -14.35 11.23 53.02
N LEU A 140 -15.41 11.40 53.80
CA LEU A 140 -16.09 10.37 54.60
C LEU A 140 -17.27 9.78 53.82
N GLY A 141 -17.32 8.45 53.66
CA GLY A 141 -18.58 7.72 53.41
C GLY A 141 -18.47 6.40 52.61
N VAL A 142 -18.77 5.28 53.28
CA VAL A 142 -19.14 3.92 52.81
C VAL A 142 -18.01 2.83 52.90
N PRO A 143 -18.29 1.62 53.48
CA PRO A 143 -17.28 0.76 54.09
C PRO A 143 -16.84 -0.46 53.24
N VAL A 144 -15.59 -0.89 53.48
CA VAL A 144 -15.06 -2.28 53.54
C VAL A 144 -15.58 -3.30 52.51
N GLN A 145 -14.74 -3.73 51.54
CA GLN A 145 -13.96 -4.98 51.60
C GLN A 145 -13.16 -5.24 50.30
N ASP A 146 -11.97 -5.81 50.48
CA ASP A 146 -11.17 -6.62 49.54
C ASP A 146 -10.54 -5.96 48.29
N GLY A 147 -9.32 -5.45 48.53
CA GLY A 147 -8.12 -5.88 47.79
C GLY A 147 -8.07 -5.63 46.29
N TYR A 148 -7.73 -4.41 45.87
CA TYR A 148 -7.01 -4.21 44.60
C TYR A 148 -5.94 -3.15 44.76
N SER A 149 -4.69 -3.58 44.57
CA SER A 149 -3.52 -2.73 44.39
C SER A 149 -3.73 -1.82 43.18
N GLY A 150 -4.13 -0.58 43.43
CA GLY A 150 -4.18 0.50 42.44
C GLY A 150 -2.77 0.97 42.10
N GLN A 151 -2.02 0.15 41.37
CA GLN A 151 -0.83 0.61 40.68
C GLN A 151 -1.32 1.41 39.48
N ALA A 152 -0.90 2.67 39.37
CA ALA A 152 -1.23 3.53 38.24
C ALA A 152 -0.68 2.90 36.96
N THR A 153 -1.47 2.05 36.31
CA THR A 153 -1.12 1.44 35.03
C THR A 153 -1.19 2.52 33.97
N SER A 154 -0.09 2.68 33.24
CA SER A 154 0.01 3.60 32.12
C SER A 154 -1.11 3.27 31.12
N PRO A 155 -1.78 4.26 30.50
CA PRO A 155 -2.86 4.03 29.54
C PRO A 155 -2.46 3.08 28.40
N GLY A 156 -1.16 2.98 28.07
CA GLY A 156 -0.66 2.03 27.08
C GLY A 156 -0.76 0.55 27.51
N GLU A 157 -0.70 0.27 28.81
CA GLU A 157 -0.75 -1.08 29.35
C GLU A 157 -2.19 -1.66 29.32
N GLU A 158 -3.20 -0.79 29.43
CA GLU A 158 -4.61 -1.16 29.26
C GLU A 158 -4.93 -1.51 27.81
N LEU A 159 -4.35 -0.78 26.86
CA LEU A 159 -4.48 -1.05 25.42
C LEU A 159 -3.79 -2.38 25.06
N ASP A 160 -2.59 -2.63 25.59
CA ASP A 160 -1.89 -3.91 25.41
C ASP A 160 -2.68 -5.11 25.96
N ARG A 161 -3.43 -4.91 27.06
CA ARG A 161 -4.29 -5.95 27.65
C ARG A 161 -5.58 -6.18 26.86
N ALA A 162 -6.15 -5.13 26.28
CA ALA A 162 -7.38 -5.19 25.49
C ALA A 162 -7.14 -5.77 24.09
N PHE A 163 -6.03 -5.41 23.46
CA PHE A 163 -5.75 -5.76 22.07
C PHE A 163 -4.72 -6.88 21.90
N GLY A 164 -4.06 -7.28 22.99
CA GLY A 164 -2.97 -8.25 22.95
C GLY A 164 -1.72 -7.63 22.34
N LYS A 165 -0.56 -7.89 22.93
CA LYS A 165 0.72 -7.49 22.34
C LYS A 165 0.83 -8.11 20.94
N LEU A 166 0.75 -7.28 19.89
CA LEU A 166 1.23 -7.67 18.57
C LEU A 166 2.75 -7.81 18.71
N GLY A 167 3.20 -9.04 18.96
CA GLY A 167 4.60 -9.42 18.88
C GLY A 167 5.03 -9.30 17.42
N VAL A 168 5.60 -8.14 17.08
CA VAL A 168 6.37 -7.92 15.86
C VAL A 168 7.84 -7.81 16.24
#